data_AF-A0A948S4R9-F1
#
_entry.id   AF-A0A948S4R9-F1
#
_cell.length_a   1.000
_cell.length_b   1.000
_cell.length_c   1.000
_cell.angle_alpha   90.00
_cell.angle_beta   90.00
_cell.angle_gamma   90.00
#
_symmetry.space_group_name_H-M   'P 1'
#
loop_
_entity.id
_entity.type
_entity.pdbx_description
1 polymer ?
#
loop_
_entity_poly.entity_id
_entity_poly.type
_entity_poly.pdbx_seq_one_letter_code
_entity_poly.pdbx_strand_id
1 'polypeptide(L)'
;MGHSPQRCKKTLLAFILALFMGASALSFAEPGKPLPTVQSVDLERYSGRWFEISRLPMWFERKCMDNITANYTVRNDARIDVVNSCRTEDGQITARGIAEVPDAKYPGQLRVRFAPDWLAWLPVVWGDYWIMDLDPDYRWVMIGAPSRGYLWILSRTPQLDAAIVTRLKQSAAAQGFDITPMIDVSNRENVPAPQTN
;
A
#
# COMPACT_ATOMS: atom_id res chain seq x y z
N MET A 1 -39.93 -66.14 -18.39
CA MET A 1 -40.57 -65.39 -19.50
C MET A 1 -40.73 -63.95 -19.02
N GLY A 2 -39.91 -62.98 -19.37
CA GLY A 2 -39.10 -62.79 -20.57
C GLY A 2 -39.70 -61.66 -21.41
N HIS A 3 -39.74 -60.43 -20.90
CA HIS A 3 -39.94 -59.25 -21.74
C HIS A 3 -39.02 -58.10 -21.31
N SER A 4 -38.17 -57.73 -22.26
CA SER A 4 -37.34 -56.55 -22.34
C SER A 4 -37.36 -56.16 -23.84
N PRO A 5 -36.93 -54.97 -24.26
CA PRO A 5 -37.41 -53.64 -23.89
C PRO A 5 -37.82 -52.84 -25.15
N GLN A 6 -38.73 -51.87 -25.03
CA GLN A 6 -38.97 -50.90 -26.12
C GLN A 6 -38.06 -49.68 -25.95
N ARG A 7 -37.06 -49.63 -26.84
CA ARG A 7 -36.13 -48.51 -27.07
C ARG A 7 -36.91 -47.26 -27.50
N CYS A 8 -36.79 -46.18 -26.74
CA CYS A 8 -37.19 -44.86 -27.19
C CYS A 8 -36.06 -44.25 -28.03
N LYS A 9 -36.24 -44.18 -29.35
CA LYS A 9 -35.45 -43.34 -30.25
C LYS A 9 -36.07 -41.94 -30.24
N LYS A 10 -35.37 -40.93 -29.70
CA LYS A 10 -35.66 -39.52 -29.99
C LYS A 10 -34.35 -38.77 -30.25
N THR A 11 -34.16 -38.55 -31.53
CA THR A 11 -33.37 -37.57 -32.28
C THR A 11 -32.63 -36.48 -31.50
N LEU A 12 -31.35 -36.37 -31.86
CA LEU A 12 -30.38 -35.31 -31.62
C LEU A 12 -30.98 -33.92 -31.95
N LEU A 13 -30.89 -32.96 -31.02
CA LEU A 13 -30.81 -31.55 -31.36
C LEU A 13 -29.84 -30.87 -30.38
N ALA A 14 -28.66 -30.55 -30.90
CA ALA A 14 -27.62 -29.83 -30.19
C ALA A 14 -28.08 -28.38 -29.95
N PHE A 15 -28.14 -27.98 -28.68
CA PHE A 15 -28.13 -26.57 -28.30
C PHE A 15 -26.85 -26.29 -27.52
N ILE A 16 -25.86 -25.78 -28.26
CA ILE A 16 -24.70 -25.09 -27.73
C ILE A 16 -25.23 -23.79 -27.14
N LEU A 17 -25.25 -23.67 -25.81
CA LEU A 17 -25.40 -22.38 -25.15
C LEU A 17 -24.09 -22.08 -24.44
N ALA A 18 -23.40 -21.09 -25.00
CA ALA A 18 -22.07 -20.62 -24.62
C ALA A 18 -21.98 -20.36 -23.11
N LEU A 19 -21.03 -21.04 -22.47
CA LEU A 19 -20.55 -20.73 -21.15
C LEU A 19 -19.88 -19.35 -21.24
N PHE A 20 -20.54 -18.30 -20.75
CA PHE A 20 -19.90 -17.00 -20.51
C PHE A 20 -18.90 -17.19 -19.36
N MET A 21 -17.71 -17.69 -19.69
CA MET A 21 -16.51 -17.51 -18.89
C MET A 21 -16.15 -16.02 -18.96
N GLY A 22 -16.83 -15.21 -18.16
CA GLY A 22 -16.33 -13.92 -17.74
C GLY A 22 -15.12 -14.17 -16.85
N ALA A 23 -13.95 -14.39 -17.46
CA ALA A 23 -12.69 -14.38 -16.76
C ALA A 23 -12.48 -12.96 -16.25
N SER A 24 -12.88 -12.69 -15.01
CA SER A 24 -12.29 -11.63 -14.22
C SER A 24 -10.81 -11.99 -14.11
N ALA A 25 -9.97 -11.36 -14.93
CA ALA A 25 -8.54 -11.40 -14.75
C ALA A 25 -8.25 -10.69 -13.43
N LEU A 26 -8.27 -11.45 -12.33
CA LEU A 26 -7.48 -11.11 -11.17
C LEU A 26 -6.04 -11.09 -11.68
N SER A 27 -5.52 -9.90 -11.97
CA SER A 27 -4.10 -9.71 -12.20
C SER A 27 -3.42 -9.99 -10.86
N PHE A 28 -3.11 -11.25 -10.62
CA PHE A 28 -2.16 -11.62 -9.59
C PHE A 28 -0.81 -11.06 -10.03
N ALA A 29 -0.19 -10.26 -9.18
CA ALA A 29 1.15 -9.75 -9.40
C ALA A 29 2.07 -10.91 -9.82
N GLU A 30 2.78 -10.76 -10.94
CA GLU A 30 3.74 -11.74 -11.46
C GLU A 30 4.70 -12.16 -10.34
N PRO A 31 4.59 -13.40 -9.81
CA PRO A 31 5.47 -13.86 -8.75
C PRO A 31 6.92 -13.87 -9.27
N GLY A 32 7.79 -13.07 -8.65
CA GLY A 32 9.24 -13.21 -8.84
C GLY A 32 10.01 -12.01 -9.40
N LYS A 33 9.37 -10.90 -9.81
CA LYS A 33 10.15 -9.68 -10.10
C LYS A 33 10.56 -9.02 -8.78
N PRO A 34 11.86 -8.84 -8.48
CA PRO A 34 12.28 -8.09 -7.30
C PRO A 34 11.72 -6.68 -7.33
N LEU A 35 11.34 -6.15 -6.16
CA LEU A 35 10.94 -4.75 -6.02
C LEU A 35 12.20 -3.93 -5.68
N PRO A 36 12.74 -3.11 -6.61
CA PRO A 36 13.89 -2.28 -6.28
C PRO A 36 13.50 -1.24 -5.21
N THR A 37 14.46 -0.94 -4.34
CA THR A 37 14.36 0.10 -3.31
C THR A 37 15.58 1.00 -3.39
N VAL A 38 15.48 2.18 -2.79
CA VAL A 38 16.61 3.11 -2.71
C VAL A 38 17.77 2.47 -1.94
N GLN A 39 18.99 2.72 -2.40
CA GLN A 39 20.20 2.10 -1.83
C GLN A 39 20.69 2.79 -0.54
N SER A 40 20.13 3.96 -0.22
CA SER A 40 20.44 4.68 1.01
C SER A 40 19.24 5.53 1.45
N VAL A 41 19.07 5.66 2.76
CA VAL A 41 18.08 6.53 3.38
C VAL A 41 18.74 7.17 4.60
N ASP A 42 18.74 8.49 4.64
CA ASP A 42 19.11 9.25 5.83
C ASP A 42 17.85 9.41 6.68
N LEU A 43 17.76 8.65 7.78
CA LEU A 43 16.56 8.59 8.63
C LEU A 43 16.30 9.90 9.39
N GLU A 44 17.34 10.70 9.65
CA GLU A 44 17.20 12.01 10.26
C GLU A 44 16.53 12.98 9.27
N ARG A 45 16.99 12.97 8.00
CA ARG A 45 16.34 13.75 6.94
C ARG A 45 14.97 13.23 6.57
N TYR A 46 14.70 11.93 6.79
CA TYR A 46 13.38 11.32 6.60
C TYR A 46 12.39 11.66 7.71
N SER A 47 12.89 11.99 8.90
CA SER A 47 12.07 12.31 10.07
C SER A 47 11.20 13.54 9.88
N GLY A 48 10.24 13.70 10.78
CA GLY A 48 9.19 14.71 10.71
C GLY A 48 7.99 14.28 9.88
N ARG A 49 7.19 15.26 9.50
CA ARG A 49 5.87 15.04 8.91
C ARG A 49 5.92 14.84 7.40
N TRP A 50 5.03 13.97 6.95
CA TRP A 50 4.68 13.71 5.56
C TRP A 50 3.15 13.73 5.41
N PHE A 51 2.69 14.25 4.29
CA PHE A 51 1.31 14.22 3.82
C PHE A 51 1.14 13.08 2.82
N GLU A 52 0.09 12.28 2.97
CA GLU A 52 -0.27 11.31 1.95
C GLU A 52 -0.90 12.03 0.77
N ILE A 53 -0.32 11.87 -0.42
CA ILE A 53 -0.79 12.48 -1.67
C ILE A 53 -1.65 11.50 -2.46
N SER A 54 -1.23 10.23 -2.48
CA SER A 54 -1.92 9.20 -3.24
C SER A 54 -1.61 7.83 -2.66
N ARG A 55 -2.55 6.89 -2.75
CA ARG A 55 -2.35 5.53 -2.27
C ARG A 55 -3.22 4.50 -2.99
N LEU A 56 -2.89 3.22 -2.81
CA LEU A 56 -3.83 2.14 -3.14
C LEU A 56 -4.93 2.01 -2.06
N PRO A 57 -6.11 1.46 -2.39
CA PRO A 57 -7.16 1.22 -1.41
C PRO A 57 -6.73 0.18 -0.39
N MET A 58 -6.79 0.55 0.89
CA MET A 58 -6.40 -0.33 2.00
C MET A 58 -7.47 -0.33 3.07
N TRP A 59 -7.74 -1.52 3.61
CA TRP A 59 -8.84 -1.71 4.56
C TRP A 59 -8.64 -0.89 5.84
N PHE A 60 -7.39 -0.68 6.29
CA PHE A 60 -7.10 0.03 7.54
C PHE A 60 -7.23 1.56 7.40
N GLU A 61 -7.20 2.12 6.18
CA GLU A 61 -7.39 3.56 5.91
C GLU A 61 -8.76 3.88 5.29
N ARG A 62 -9.68 2.91 5.23
CA ARG A 62 -11.00 3.09 4.59
C ARG A 62 -11.88 4.17 5.21
N LYS A 63 -11.61 4.54 6.48
CA LYS A 63 -12.34 5.59 7.19
C LYS A 63 -11.70 6.98 7.05
N CYS A 64 -10.47 7.05 6.53
CA CYS A 64 -9.78 8.31 6.33
C CYS A 64 -10.32 9.02 5.08
N MET A 65 -10.79 10.25 5.26
CA MET A 65 -11.36 11.07 4.19
C MET A 65 -10.31 12.03 3.59
N ASP A 66 -9.63 12.79 4.46
CA ASP A 66 -8.66 13.81 4.06
C ASP A 66 -7.67 14.10 5.18
N ASN A 67 -6.71 15.01 4.92
CA ASN A 67 -5.73 15.48 5.89
C ASN A 67 -4.93 14.33 6.52
N ILE A 68 -4.52 13.38 5.67
CA ILE A 68 -3.83 12.16 6.06
C ILE A 68 -2.34 12.48 6.17
N THR A 69 -1.79 12.25 7.36
CA THR A 69 -0.38 12.53 7.66
C THR A 69 0.29 11.37 8.37
N ALA A 70 1.59 11.23 8.14
CA ALA A 70 2.48 10.37 8.91
C ALA A 70 3.59 11.23 9.50
N ASN A 71 3.88 11.08 10.79
CA ASN A 71 5.02 11.71 11.44
C ASN A 71 6.01 10.66 11.92
N TYR A 72 7.28 10.82 11.51
CA TYR A 72 8.37 9.92 11.87
C TYR A 72 9.32 10.59 12.85
N THR A 73 9.74 9.86 13.90
CA THR A 73 10.76 10.33 14.83
C THR A 73 11.81 9.24 15.04
N VAL A 74 13.07 9.51 14.70
CA VAL A 74 14.18 8.59 15.00
C VAL A 74 14.39 8.47 16.50
N ARG A 75 14.57 7.25 16.98
CA ARG A 75 14.90 6.92 18.37
C ARG A 75 16.39 6.61 18.51
N ASN A 76 16.88 6.70 19.75
CA ASN A 76 18.27 6.34 20.10
C ASN A 76 18.59 4.86 19.87
N ASP A 77 17.59 3.99 19.76
CA ASP A 77 17.74 2.55 19.51
C ASP A 77 17.66 2.18 18.02
N ALA A 78 17.80 3.18 17.14
CA ALA A 78 17.69 3.06 15.68
C ALA A 78 16.32 2.61 15.15
N ARG A 79 15.29 2.57 15.99
CA ARG A 79 13.89 2.44 15.55
C ARG A 79 13.27 3.81 15.29
N ILE A 80 12.10 3.80 14.68
CA ILE A 80 11.39 5.01 14.27
C ILE A 80 9.99 4.96 14.87
N ASP A 81 9.60 5.98 15.62
CA ASP A 81 8.21 6.20 15.99
C ASP A 81 7.42 6.63 14.76
N VAL A 82 6.26 6.00 14.56
CA VAL A 82 5.33 6.31 13.48
C VAL A 82 4.02 6.77 14.09
N VAL A 83 3.58 7.98 13.76
CA VAL A 83 2.27 8.49 14.15
C VAL A 83 1.49 8.86 12.90
N ASN A 84 0.51 8.04 12.54
CA ASN A 84 -0.42 8.31 11.45
C ASN A 84 -1.67 9.00 11.98
N SER A 85 -2.20 9.95 11.23
CA SER A 85 -3.40 10.70 11.62
C SER A 85 -4.22 11.09 10.40
N CYS A 86 -5.54 10.98 10.49
CA CYS A 86 -6.44 11.41 9.43
C CYS A 86 -7.79 11.89 9.98
N ARG A 87 -8.48 12.70 9.19
CA ARG A 87 -9.87 13.07 9.45
C ARG A 87 -10.80 11.99 8.89
N THR A 88 -11.79 11.62 9.70
CA THR A 88 -12.92 10.75 9.34
C THR A 88 -14.22 11.55 9.39
N GLU A 89 -15.36 10.89 9.16
CA GLU A 89 -16.68 11.48 9.38
C GLU A 89 -16.93 11.80 10.87
N ASP A 90 -16.40 10.97 11.77
CA ASP A 90 -16.60 11.05 13.22
C ASP A 90 -15.59 11.96 13.95
N GLY A 91 -14.63 12.55 13.22
CA GLY A 91 -13.59 13.41 13.79
C GLY A 91 -12.17 13.01 13.37
N GLN A 92 -11.19 13.27 14.23
CA GLN A 92 -9.79 12.91 13.97
C GLN A 92 -9.46 11.56 14.60
N ILE A 93 -8.77 10.67 13.87
CA ILE A 93 -8.20 9.44 14.42
C ILE A 93 -6.68 9.44 14.32
N THR A 94 -6.02 8.69 15.19
CA THR A 94 -4.56 8.55 15.23
C THR A 94 -4.18 7.10 15.48
N ALA A 95 -3.13 6.62 14.81
CA ALA A 95 -2.52 5.32 15.00
C ALA A 95 -1.03 5.50 15.30
N ARG A 96 -0.53 4.76 16.30
CA ARG A 96 0.89 4.81 16.72
C ARG A 96 1.54 3.46 16.46
N GLY A 97 2.73 3.49 15.88
CA GLY A 97 3.48 2.30 15.50
C GLY A 97 4.98 2.53 15.56
N ILE A 98 5.71 1.46 15.25
CA ILE A 98 7.16 1.41 15.23
C ILE A 98 7.61 0.92 13.86
N ALA A 99 8.57 1.61 13.26
CA ALA A 99 9.28 1.14 12.08
C ALA A 99 10.75 0.86 12.38
N GLU A 100 11.33 -0.06 11.63
CA GLU A 100 12.75 -0.41 11.72
C GLU A 100 13.29 -0.93 10.39
N VAL A 101 14.62 -0.86 10.24
CA VAL A 101 15.37 -1.47 9.14
C VAL A 101 15.82 -2.87 9.61
N PRO A 102 15.25 -3.97 9.10
CA PRO A 102 15.57 -5.33 9.53
C PRO A 102 16.95 -5.80 9.03
N ASP A 103 17.41 -5.30 7.87
CA ASP A 103 18.73 -5.61 7.31
C ASP A 103 19.40 -4.32 6.83
N ALA A 104 20.50 -3.94 7.47
CA ALA A 104 21.28 -2.74 7.14
C ALA A 104 21.86 -2.75 5.72
N LYS A 105 21.94 -3.91 5.05
CA LYS A 105 22.32 -4.00 3.64
C LYS A 105 21.26 -3.44 2.68
N TYR A 106 20.01 -3.34 3.14
CA TYR A 106 18.87 -2.88 2.35
C TYR A 106 18.15 -1.74 3.08
N PRO A 107 18.77 -0.55 3.19
CA PRO A 107 18.23 0.55 4.00
C PRO A 107 16.88 1.10 3.50
N GLY A 108 16.51 0.84 2.24
CA GLY A 108 15.19 1.17 1.70
C GLY A 108 14.09 0.15 2.02
N GLN A 109 14.41 -1.01 2.62
CA GLN A 109 13.44 -2.06 2.96
C GLN A 109 13.14 -2.01 4.46
N LEU A 110 12.17 -1.20 4.86
CA LEU A 110 11.73 -1.12 6.26
C LEU A 110 10.56 -2.08 6.50
N ARG A 111 10.26 -2.29 7.78
CA ARG A 111 9.00 -2.88 8.23
C ARG A 111 8.38 -2.00 9.32
N VAL A 112 7.05 -2.02 9.40
CA VAL A 112 6.28 -1.23 10.37
C VAL A 112 5.30 -2.10 11.14
N ARG A 113 5.06 -1.80 12.41
CA ARG A 113 4.11 -2.48 13.28
C ARG A 113 3.26 -1.48 14.04
N PHE A 114 1.96 -1.72 14.10
CA PHE A 114 0.99 -0.97 14.93
C PHE A 114 0.37 -1.84 16.05
N ALA A 115 0.74 -3.12 16.13
CA ALA A 115 0.35 -4.01 17.24
C ALA A 115 1.16 -3.69 18.52
N PRO A 116 0.72 -4.12 19.71
CA PRO A 116 1.48 -3.97 20.96
C PRO A 116 2.87 -4.63 20.97
N ASP A 117 3.80 -4.10 21.78
CA ASP A 117 5.20 -4.54 21.84
C ASP A 117 5.39 -6.00 22.24
N TRP A 118 4.53 -6.54 23.10
CA TRP A 118 4.59 -7.95 23.49
C TRP A 118 4.25 -8.92 22.34
N LEU A 119 3.72 -8.43 21.21
CA LEU A 119 3.50 -9.18 19.97
C LEU A 119 4.62 -8.98 18.95
N ALA A 120 5.64 -8.16 19.22
CA ALA A 120 6.67 -7.83 18.24
C ALA A 120 7.48 -9.05 17.76
N TRP A 121 7.47 -10.15 18.51
CA TRP A 121 8.11 -11.42 18.13
C TRP A 121 7.37 -12.18 17.03
N LEU A 122 6.10 -11.84 16.74
CA LEU A 122 5.32 -12.45 15.67
C LEU A 122 5.61 -11.77 14.32
N PRO A 123 6.09 -12.48 13.29
CA PRO A 123 6.34 -11.86 11.98
C PRO A 123 5.09 -11.22 11.34
N VAL A 124 3.91 -11.81 11.58
CA VAL A 124 2.63 -11.39 10.96
C VAL A 124 2.12 -10.03 11.41
N VAL A 125 2.65 -9.45 12.50
CA VAL A 125 2.27 -8.10 12.95
C VAL A 125 3.10 -6.99 12.30
N TRP A 126 4.10 -7.36 11.49
CA TRP A 126 4.93 -6.44 10.73
C TRP A 126 4.44 -6.36 9.29
N GLY A 127 4.23 -5.14 8.80
CA GLY A 127 3.96 -4.85 7.40
C GLY A 127 5.21 -4.33 6.70
N ASP A 128 5.39 -4.70 5.43
CA ASP A 128 6.46 -4.16 4.60
C ASP A 128 6.26 -2.67 4.31
N TYR A 129 7.34 -1.90 4.43
CA TYR A 129 7.41 -0.48 4.09
C TYR A 129 8.68 -0.26 3.25
N TRP A 130 8.56 -0.41 1.93
CA TRP A 130 9.72 -0.39 1.05
C TRP A 130 9.78 0.93 0.29
N ILE A 131 10.81 1.74 0.54
CA ILE A 131 11.06 3.02 -0.14
C ILE A 131 11.59 2.73 -1.55
N MET A 132 10.71 2.91 -2.54
CA MET A 132 10.96 2.59 -3.94
C MET A 132 11.64 3.75 -4.68
N ASP A 133 11.24 4.98 -4.39
CA ASP A 133 11.81 6.21 -4.97
C ASP A 133 11.77 7.32 -3.91
N LEU A 134 12.80 8.16 -3.86
CA LEU A 134 12.98 9.21 -2.86
C LEU A 134 13.65 10.42 -3.50
N ASP A 135 13.04 11.59 -3.32
CA ASP A 135 13.62 12.85 -3.75
C ASP A 135 14.96 13.12 -3.04
N PRO A 136 16.02 13.56 -3.72
CA PRO A 136 17.31 13.88 -3.08
C PRO A 136 17.21 14.94 -1.97
N ASP A 137 16.21 15.83 -2.06
CA ASP A 137 15.91 16.86 -1.06
C ASP A 137 14.83 16.41 -0.05
N TYR A 138 14.39 15.15 -0.10
CA TYR A 138 13.41 14.55 0.80
C TYR A 138 12.05 15.25 0.76
N ARG A 139 11.67 15.80 -0.40
CA ARG A 139 10.39 16.51 -0.59
C ARG A 139 9.21 15.59 -0.91
N TRP A 140 9.48 14.43 -1.50
CA TRP A 140 8.48 13.40 -1.81
C TRP A 140 9.12 12.01 -1.69
N VAL A 141 8.29 11.00 -1.47
CA VAL A 141 8.71 9.59 -1.39
C VAL A 141 7.61 8.70 -1.96
N MET A 142 8.01 7.63 -2.65
CA MET A 142 7.12 6.55 -3.08
C MET A 142 7.46 5.27 -2.31
N ILE A 143 6.49 4.72 -1.61
CA ILE A 143 6.63 3.53 -0.76
C ILE A 143 5.70 2.45 -1.30
N GLY A 144 6.15 1.20 -1.30
CA GLY A 144 5.29 0.06 -1.60
C GLY A 144 5.61 -1.17 -0.76
N ALA A 145 5.07 -2.30 -1.18
CA ALA A 145 5.36 -3.60 -0.60
C ALA A 145 5.66 -4.65 -1.70
N PRO A 146 6.45 -5.71 -1.41
CA PRO A 146 6.75 -6.78 -2.35
C PRO A 146 5.52 -7.50 -2.91
N SER A 147 4.39 -7.48 -2.20
CA SER A 147 3.14 -8.07 -2.68
C SER A 147 2.47 -7.26 -3.81
N ARG A 148 2.89 -6.00 -4.01
CA ARG A 148 2.26 -5.00 -4.88
C ARG A 148 0.83 -4.61 -4.47
N GLY A 149 0.40 -5.07 -3.30
CA GLY A 149 -0.92 -4.73 -2.73
C GLY A 149 -0.96 -3.41 -1.97
N TYR A 150 0.20 -2.78 -1.73
CA TYR A 150 0.32 -1.55 -0.96
C TYR A 150 1.24 -0.56 -1.67
N LEU A 151 0.78 0.68 -1.83
CA LEU A 151 1.54 1.75 -2.47
C LEU A 151 1.08 3.08 -1.88
N TRP A 152 2.04 3.95 -1.57
CA TRP A 152 1.83 5.33 -1.12
C TRP A 152 2.77 6.27 -1.86
N ILE A 153 2.29 7.47 -2.14
CA ILE A 153 3.09 8.64 -2.49
C ILE A 153 2.88 9.64 -1.37
N LEU A 154 3.96 10.03 -0.70
CA LEU A 154 3.93 11.03 0.35
C LEU A 154 4.73 12.27 -0.06
N SER A 155 4.41 13.42 0.52
CA SER A 155 5.13 14.67 0.31
C SER A 155 5.31 15.46 1.61
N ARG A 156 6.34 16.31 1.67
CA ARG A 156 6.53 17.27 2.77
C ARG A 156 5.49 18.38 2.76
N THR A 157 4.87 18.64 1.62
CA THR A 157 3.80 19.63 1.45
C THR A 157 2.45 18.94 1.24
N PRO A 158 1.34 19.60 1.60
CA PRO A 158 -0.01 19.05 1.43
C PRO A 158 -0.38 18.72 -0.02
N GLN A 159 0.27 19.41 -0.96
CA GLN A 159 0.11 19.20 -2.40
C GLN A 159 1.48 18.95 -3.02
N LEU A 160 1.49 18.10 -4.04
CA LEU A 160 2.67 17.79 -4.85
C LEU A 160 2.34 18.10 -6.32
N ASP A 161 3.34 18.52 -7.07
CA ASP A 161 3.19 18.79 -8.50
C ASP A 161 2.59 17.58 -9.24
N ALA A 162 1.57 17.83 -10.05
CA ALA A 162 0.81 16.77 -10.72
C ALA A 162 1.69 15.94 -11.68
N ALA A 163 2.68 16.56 -12.34
CA ALA A 163 3.60 15.83 -13.22
C ALA A 163 4.51 14.89 -12.42
N ILE A 164 4.92 15.28 -11.20
CA ILE A 164 5.66 14.39 -10.30
C ILE A 164 4.77 13.20 -9.88
N VAL A 165 3.53 13.45 -9.47
CA VAL A 165 2.58 12.38 -9.08
C VAL A 165 2.36 11.41 -10.24
N THR A 166 2.10 11.92 -11.45
CA THR A 166 1.93 11.08 -12.65
C THR A 166 3.17 10.25 -12.95
N ARG A 167 4.38 10.83 -12.89
CA ARG A 167 5.64 10.11 -13.09
C ARG A 167 5.79 8.98 -12.08
N LEU A 168 5.51 9.23 -10.80
CA LEU A 168 5.63 8.24 -9.74
C LEU A 168 4.64 7.08 -9.95
N LYS A 169 3.37 7.37 -10.26
CA LYS A 169 2.37 6.35 -10.58
C LYS A 169 2.79 5.50 -11.78
N GLN A 170 3.28 6.11 -12.85
CA GLN A 170 3.79 5.38 -14.03
C GLN A 170 5.02 4.51 -13.68
N SER A 171 5.93 5.01 -12.85
CA SER A 171 7.06 4.24 -12.33
C SER A 171 6.59 3.02 -11.52
N ALA A 172 5.56 3.18 -10.66
CA ALA A 172 4.97 2.05 -9.94
C ALA A 172 4.31 1.04 -10.88
N ALA A 173 3.57 1.48 -11.90
CA ALA A 173 2.99 0.58 -12.90
C ALA A 173 4.06 -0.26 -13.63
N ALA A 174 5.19 0.36 -14.01
CA ALA A 174 6.33 -0.35 -14.62
C ALA A 174 6.98 -1.40 -13.68
N GLN A 175 6.75 -1.27 -12.38
CA GLN A 175 7.20 -2.19 -11.33
C GLN A 175 6.15 -3.25 -10.95
N GLY A 176 5.01 -3.28 -11.64
CA GLY A 176 3.99 -4.31 -11.52
C GLY A 176 2.86 -3.99 -10.54
N PHE A 177 2.67 -2.73 -10.17
CA PHE A 177 1.51 -2.30 -9.37
C PHE A 177 0.32 -2.03 -10.29
N ASP A 178 -0.87 -2.51 -9.92
CA ASP A 178 -2.11 -2.01 -10.51
C ASP A 178 -2.45 -0.64 -9.91
N ILE A 179 -2.18 0.41 -10.67
CA ILE A 179 -2.40 1.80 -10.23
C ILE A 179 -3.81 2.33 -10.56
N THR A 180 -4.63 1.54 -11.27
CA THR A 180 -5.99 1.92 -11.67
C THR A 180 -6.87 2.34 -10.49
N PRO A 181 -6.85 1.63 -9.34
CA PRO A 181 -7.70 1.97 -8.21
C PRO A 181 -7.05 2.97 -7.24
N MET A 182 -5.95 3.64 -7.62
CA MET A 182 -5.32 4.61 -6.74
C MET A 182 -6.26 5.77 -6.39
N ILE A 183 -6.21 6.17 -5.12
CA ILE A 183 -7.00 7.24 -4.54
C ILE A 183 -6.08 8.42 -4.33
N ASP A 184 -6.45 9.59 -4.86
CA ASP A 184 -5.78 10.85 -4.58
C ASP A 184 -6.39 11.52 -3.35
N VAL A 185 -5.53 11.97 -2.45
CA VAL A 185 -5.92 12.51 -1.15
C VAL A 185 -5.88 14.03 -1.21
N SER A 186 -6.95 14.66 -0.75
CA SER A 186 -6.98 16.11 -0.55
C SER A 186 -6.40 16.44 0.83
N ASN A 187 -5.42 17.35 0.91
CA ASN A 187 -4.91 17.85 2.18
C ASN A 187 -5.00 19.38 2.22
N ARG A 188 -5.32 19.92 3.39
CA ARG A 188 -5.31 21.36 3.65
C ARG A 188 -3.93 21.82 4.09
N GLU A 189 -3.65 23.11 3.93
CA GLU A 189 -2.34 23.68 4.26
C GLU A 189 -2.04 23.66 5.77
N ASN A 190 -3.07 23.86 6.59
CA ASN A 190 -2.95 24.04 8.03
C ASN A 190 -3.39 22.81 8.85
N VAL A 191 -3.11 21.59 8.36
CA VAL A 191 -3.32 20.38 9.16
C VAL A 191 -2.29 20.38 10.29
N PRO A 192 -2.69 20.28 11.58
CA PRO A 192 -1.74 20.16 12.68
C PRO A 192 -0.91 18.89 12.57
N ALA A 193 0.35 18.92 13.01
CA ALA A 193 1.13 17.69 13.08
C ALA A 193 0.51 16.75 14.13
N PRO A 194 0.49 15.44 13.89
CA PRO A 194 0.10 14.48 14.92
C PRO A 194 1.03 14.65 16.13
N GLN A 195 0.48 14.85 17.32
CA GLN A 195 1.32 15.04 18.50
C GLN A 195 1.98 13.72 18.92
N THR A 196 3.30 13.75 19.02
CA THR A 196 4.10 12.77 19.76
C THR A 196 3.95 13.12 21.24
N ASN A 197 3.24 12.28 22.01
CA ASN A 197 3.28 12.39 23.47
C ASN A 197 4.62 11.86 23.98
#